data_AF-A0A662N8S9-F1
#
_entry.id   AF-A0A662N8S9-F1
#
_cell.length_a   1.000
_cell.length_b   1.000
_cell.length_c   1.000
_cell.angle_alpha   90.00
_cell.angle_beta   90.00
_cell.angle_gamma   90.00
#
_symmetry.space_group_name_H-M   'P 1'
#
loop_
_entity.id
_entity.type
_entity.pdbx_description
1 polymer ?
#
loop_
_entity_poly.entity_id
_entity_poly.type
_entity_poly.pdbx_seq_one_letter_code
_entity_poly.pdbx_strand_id
1 'polypeptide(L)'
;MKKAVLFVVSVILALSTPVLALSGGEENYEHPYPSDVIVGDILIGHSPTSDWLIPGYWTHASMVAYYDDKVGEWMVVEAWFTGVRVIKLSEYLQRYDEVALLRVRTTDSVRKRAVIFALAQIGKPYDYRLWTKQVYGWSYYCSELVWAAYFTAGVDIDKYPRFSEKYLWGVAPQEIYDDGDTYVIYQHHA
;
A
#
# COMPACT_ATOMS: atom_id res chain seq x y z
N MET A 1 -39.28 13.92 51.93
CA MET A 1 -38.23 14.45 51.03
C MET A 1 -37.97 13.41 49.95
N LYS A 2 -38.38 13.67 48.71
CA LYS A 2 -38.31 12.73 47.57
C LYS A 2 -36.90 12.79 46.97
N LYS A 3 -36.20 11.67 46.86
CA LYS A 3 -34.93 11.57 46.14
C LYS A 3 -35.23 11.46 44.64
N ALA A 4 -34.86 12.48 43.87
CA ALA A 4 -34.91 12.43 42.41
C ALA A 4 -33.64 11.72 41.92
N VAL A 5 -33.82 10.64 41.16
CA VAL A 5 -32.74 9.95 40.43
C VAL A 5 -32.50 10.76 39.16
N LEU A 6 -31.30 11.32 39.01
CA LEU A 6 -30.89 12.05 37.82
C LEU A 6 -30.44 11.03 36.77
N PHE A 7 -31.24 10.83 35.72
CA PHE A 7 -30.85 10.00 34.57
C PHE A 7 -29.99 10.87 33.65
N VAL A 8 -28.67 10.67 33.67
CA VAL A 8 -27.77 11.33 32.71
C VAL A 8 -27.87 10.54 31.40
N VAL A 9 -28.67 11.07 30.47
CA VAL A 9 -28.67 10.61 29.08
C VAL A 9 -27.43 11.22 28.42
N SER A 10 -26.35 10.45 28.35
CA SER A 10 -25.20 10.78 27.51
C SER A 10 -25.63 10.67 26.05
N VAL A 11 -25.97 11.81 25.44
CA VAL A 11 -26.12 11.92 23.99
C VAL A 11 -24.72 11.82 23.39
N ILE A 12 -24.35 10.62 22.94
CA ILE A 12 -23.20 10.45 22.07
C ILE A 12 -23.62 11.04 20.72
N LEU A 13 -23.26 12.31 20.50
CA LEU A 13 -23.19 12.88 19.17
C LEU A 13 -22.07 12.13 18.43
N ALA A 14 -22.45 11.05 17.76
CA ALA A 14 -21.62 10.47 16.71
C ALA A 14 -21.54 11.54 15.61
N LEU A 15 -20.52 12.39 15.68
CA LEU A 15 -20.06 13.14 14.53
C LEU A 15 -19.59 12.08 13.54
N SER A 16 -20.49 11.68 12.63
CA SER A 16 -20.12 11.05 11.38
C SER A 16 -19.21 12.05 10.68
N THR A 17 -17.91 11.93 10.92
CA THR A 17 -16.95 12.48 9.99
C THR A 17 -17.35 11.88 8.65
N PRO A 18 -17.52 12.71 7.61
CA PRO A 18 -17.59 12.13 6.29
C PRO A 18 -16.29 11.35 6.17
N VAL A 19 -16.38 10.02 6.14
CA VAL A 19 -15.38 9.22 5.46
C VAL A 19 -15.40 9.83 4.07
N LEU A 20 -14.46 10.75 3.84
CA LEU A 20 -14.19 11.32 2.53
C LEU A 20 -14.16 10.12 1.62
N ALA A 21 -15.10 10.09 0.69
CA ALA A 21 -15.23 9.07 -0.33
C ALA A 21 -13.97 9.12 -1.20
N LEU A 22 -12.89 8.54 -0.68
CA LEU A 22 -11.76 7.97 -1.40
C LEU A 22 -12.07 6.48 -1.67
N SER A 23 -13.37 6.13 -1.75
CA SER A 23 -13.77 4.94 -2.48
C SER A 23 -13.36 5.18 -3.92
N GLY A 24 -12.31 4.49 -4.35
CA GLY A 24 -11.84 4.52 -5.73
C GLY A 24 -13.03 4.49 -6.68
N GLY A 25 -13.02 5.43 -7.62
CA GLY A 25 -14.02 5.48 -8.68
C GLY A 25 -14.12 4.11 -9.34
N GLU A 26 -15.34 3.78 -9.77
CA GLU A 26 -15.70 2.59 -10.55
C GLU A 26 -15.08 2.62 -11.97
N GLU A 27 -13.81 3.02 -12.10
CA GLU A 27 -13.08 2.96 -13.36
C GLU A 27 -12.40 1.61 -13.42
N ASN A 28 -12.83 0.76 -14.36
CA ASN A 28 -12.21 -0.52 -14.65
C ASN A 28 -11.21 -0.30 -15.78
N TYR A 29 -9.96 -0.01 -15.43
CA TYR A 29 -8.90 0.10 -16.41
C TYR A 29 -8.47 -1.29 -16.91
N GLU A 30 -8.21 -1.41 -18.21
CA GLU A 30 -7.75 -2.65 -18.81
C GLU A 30 -6.25 -2.60 -19.09
N HIS A 31 -5.50 -3.49 -18.45
CA HIS A 31 -4.07 -3.65 -18.66
C HIS A 31 -3.77 -5.07 -19.15
N PRO A 32 -2.85 -5.25 -20.10
CA PRO A 32 -2.28 -6.57 -20.39
C PRO A 32 -1.77 -7.24 -19.12
N TYR A 33 -2.14 -8.50 -18.91
CA TYR A 33 -1.65 -9.21 -17.72
C TYR A 33 -0.13 -9.45 -17.83
N PRO A 34 0.69 -9.06 -16.85
CA PRO A 34 2.14 -9.21 -16.92
C PRO A 34 2.55 -10.69 -16.86
N SER A 35 3.52 -11.08 -17.70
CA SER A 35 3.92 -12.50 -17.86
C SER A 35 5.13 -12.93 -17.03
N ASP A 36 6.04 -12.00 -16.68
CA ASP A 36 7.26 -12.28 -15.90
C ASP A 36 7.09 -11.86 -14.43
N VAL A 37 5.96 -12.20 -13.81
CA VAL A 37 5.69 -11.84 -12.40
C VAL A 37 6.36 -12.84 -11.46
N ILE A 38 7.00 -12.36 -10.40
CA ILE A 38 7.53 -13.21 -9.32
C ILE A 38 7.17 -12.68 -7.94
N VAL A 39 7.29 -13.55 -6.94
CA VAL A 39 7.15 -13.22 -5.52
C VAL A 39 8.10 -12.08 -5.14
N GLY A 40 7.54 -11.03 -4.54
CA GLY A 40 8.24 -9.84 -4.09
C GLY A 40 8.29 -8.70 -5.11
N ASP A 41 7.88 -8.90 -6.36
CA ASP A 41 7.70 -7.76 -7.27
C ASP A 41 6.75 -6.73 -6.63
N ILE A 42 7.09 -5.46 -6.78
CA ILE A 42 6.36 -4.34 -6.20
C ILE A 42 5.42 -3.82 -7.28
N LEU A 43 4.15 -3.62 -6.96
CA LEU A 43 3.21 -2.95 -7.83
C LEU A 43 3.04 -1.52 -7.41
N ILE A 44 3.10 -0.62 -8.39
CA ILE A 44 2.88 0.80 -8.18
C ILE A 44 1.79 1.27 -9.15
N GLY A 45 0.80 2.00 -8.62
CA GLY A 45 -0.37 2.47 -9.36
C GLY A 45 -0.55 3.98 -9.27
N HIS A 46 -0.90 4.59 -10.40
CA HIS A 46 -1.32 5.98 -10.49
C HIS A 46 -2.85 6.05 -10.52
N SER A 47 -3.42 7.01 -9.80
CA SER A 47 -4.84 7.30 -9.88
C SER A 47 -5.03 8.81 -9.99
N PRO A 48 -5.66 9.30 -11.06
CA PRO A 48 -5.83 10.73 -11.30
C PRO A 48 -6.73 11.42 -10.26
N THR A 49 -7.44 10.63 -9.44
CA THR A 49 -8.35 11.14 -8.40
C THR A 49 -7.70 11.33 -7.04
N SER A 50 -6.49 10.79 -6.84
CA SER A 50 -5.79 10.79 -5.53
C SER A 50 -4.33 11.26 -5.59
N ASP A 51 -3.88 11.72 -6.77
CA ASP A 51 -2.55 12.29 -7.02
C ASP A 51 -2.22 13.49 -6.10
N TRP A 52 -3.22 14.30 -5.77
CA TRP A 52 -3.05 15.48 -4.90
C TRP A 52 -2.75 15.13 -3.43
N LEU A 53 -3.06 13.91 -2.99
CA LEU A 53 -2.92 13.50 -1.60
C LEU A 53 -1.55 12.89 -1.30
N ILE A 54 -0.93 12.25 -2.29
CA ILE A 54 0.30 11.47 -2.12
C ILE A 54 1.41 12.13 -2.94
N PRO A 55 2.49 12.62 -2.30
CA PRO A 55 3.55 13.31 -3.04
C PRO A 55 4.17 12.43 -4.12
N GLY A 56 4.18 12.92 -5.37
CA GLY A 56 4.71 12.19 -6.52
C GLY A 56 3.66 11.97 -7.60
N TYR A 57 4.05 11.25 -8.65
CA TYR A 57 3.11 10.78 -9.65
C TYR A 57 2.39 9.53 -9.12
N TRP A 58 3.15 8.56 -8.61
CA TRP A 58 2.57 7.31 -8.14
C TRP A 58 1.81 7.42 -6.81
N THR A 59 0.59 6.87 -6.78
CA THR A 59 -0.39 7.03 -5.68
C THR A 59 -0.54 5.81 -4.78
N HIS A 60 -0.17 4.62 -5.23
CA HIS A 60 -0.31 3.41 -4.41
C HIS A 60 0.83 2.44 -4.63
N ALA A 61 1.18 1.69 -3.59
CA ALA A 61 2.20 0.64 -3.64
C ALA A 61 1.69 -0.64 -2.95
N SER A 62 2.05 -1.79 -3.52
CA SER A 62 1.77 -3.12 -2.95
C SER A 62 2.81 -4.15 -3.40
N MET A 63 2.71 -5.41 -2.97
CA MET A 63 3.68 -6.45 -3.30
C MET A 63 3.02 -7.74 -3.78
N VAL A 64 3.57 -8.36 -4.81
CA VAL A 64 3.22 -9.73 -5.24
C VAL A 64 3.62 -10.71 -4.13
N ALA A 65 2.64 -11.43 -3.59
CA ALA A 65 2.83 -12.30 -2.45
C ALA A 65 3.07 -13.77 -2.86
N TYR A 66 2.16 -14.34 -3.64
CA TYR A 66 2.23 -15.75 -4.08
C TYR A 66 1.31 -15.97 -5.28
N TYR A 67 1.52 -17.08 -6.00
CA TYR A 67 0.56 -17.56 -6.99
C TYR A 67 -0.39 -18.55 -6.31
N ASP A 68 -1.70 -18.37 -6.47
CA ASP A 68 -2.71 -19.30 -5.95
C ASP A 68 -3.19 -20.22 -7.07
N ASP A 69 -2.77 -21.49 -7.05
CA ASP A 69 -3.15 -22.49 -8.06
C ASP A 69 -4.65 -22.77 -8.13
N LYS A 70 -5.40 -22.52 -7.04
CA LYS A 70 -6.86 -22.74 -7.02
C LYS A 70 -7.61 -21.61 -7.70
N VAL A 71 -7.07 -20.39 -7.59
CA VAL A 71 -7.60 -19.20 -8.27
C VAL A 71 -7.06 -19.11 -9.70
N GLY A 72 -5.87 -19.64 -9.94
CA GLY A 72 -5.15 -19.53 -11.21
C GLY A 72 -4.58 -18.14 -11.43
N GLU A 73 -4.12 -17.45 -10.36
CA GLU A 73 -3.68 -16.06 -10.45
C GLU A 73 -2.65 -15.67 -9.37
N TRP A 74 -1.86 -14.63 -9.66
CA TRP A 74 -1.04 -13.94 -8.66
C TRP A 74 -1.89 -13.19 -7.63
N MET A 75 -1.49 -13.31 -6.38
CA MET A 75 -2.05 -12.65 -5.22
C MET A 75 -1.11 -11.55 -4.75
N VAL A 76 -1.69 -10.45 -4.29
CA VAL A 76 -0.99 -9.21 -3.93
C VAL A 76 -1.34 -8.85 -2.50
N VAL A 77 -0.33 -8.56 -1.68
CA VAL A 77 -0.51 -7.99 -0.33
C VAL A 77 -0.42 -6.47 -0.40
N GLU A 78 -1.40 -5.79 0.18
CA GLU A 78 -1.46 -4.33 0.22
C GLU A 78 -1.93 -3.82 1.58
N ALA A 79 -1.52 -2.61 1.95
CA ALA A 79 -2.22 -1.81 2.95
C ALA A 79 -3.23 -0.92 2.23
N TRP A 80 -4.53 -1.11 2.50
CA TRP A 80 -5.63 -0.33 1.93
C TRP A 80 -6.41 0.36 3.04
N PHE A 81 -7.35 1.26 2.73
CA PHE A 81 -8.18 1.97 3.72
C PHE A 81 -8.90 1.02 4.71
N THR A 82 -9.16 -0.22 4.29
CA THR A 82 -9.76 -1.29 5.13
C THR A 82 -8.75 -2.10 5.95
N GLY A 83 -7.47 -1.75 5.89
CA GLY A 83 -6.36 -2.46 6.53
C GLY A 83 -5.49 -3.27 5.55
N VAL A 84 -4.50 -3.97 6.12
CA VAL A 84 -3.61 -4.86 5.37
C VAL A 84 -4.35 -6.13 4.98
N ARG A 85 -4.35 -6.44 3.68
CA ARG A 85 -5.14 -7.52 3.08
C ARG A 85 -4.42 -8.13 1.88
N VAL A 86 -4.98 -9.23 1.37
CA VAL A 86 -4.56 -9.88 0.13
C VAL A 86 -5.68 -9.76 -0.90
N ILE A 87 -5.34 -9.31 -2.11
CA ILE A 87 -6.24 -9.18 -3.25
C ILE A 87 -5.65 -9.91 -4.47
N LYS A 88 -6.42 -10.01 -5.56
CA LYS A 88 -5.91 -10.52 -6.83
C LYS A 88 -5.07 -9.46 -7.55
N LEU A 89 -4.10 -9.89 -8.35
CA LEU A 89 -3.35 -8.99 -9.22
C LEU A 89 -4.27 -8.28 -10.22
N SER A 90 -5.22 -8.98 -10.83
CA SER A 90 -6.22 -8.43 -11.73
C SER A 90 -7.09 -7.36 -11.08
N GLU A 91 -7.44 -7.53 -9.80
CA GLU A 91 -8.14 -6.50 -9.03
C GLU A 91 -7.24 -5.27 -8.82
N TYR A 92 -5.94 -5.46 -8.56
CA TYR A 92 -5.01 -4.35 -8.48
C TYR A 92 -4.93 -3.59 -9.81
N LEU A 93 -4.74 -4.31 -10.93
CA LEU A 93 -4.57 -3.75 -12.26
C LEU A 93 -5.77 -2.91 -12.69
N GLN A 94 -6.99 -3.29 -12.32
CA GLN A 94 -8.20 -2.57 -12.73
C GLN A 94 -8.38 -1.19 -12.06
N ARG A 95 -7.64 -0.87 -10.98
CA ARG A 95 -7.88 0.32 -10.14
C ARG A 95 -7.17 1.60 -10.60
N TYR A 96 -6.23 1.51 -11.52
CA TYR A 96 -5.26 2.58 -11.80
C TYR A 96 -5.19 2.83 -13.29
N ASP A 97 -5.12 4.10 -13.72
CA ASP A 97 -4.95 4.46 -15.15
C ASP A 97 -3.56 4.08 -15.65
N GLU A 98 -2.56 4.10 -14.75
CA GLU A 98 -1.23 3.61 -15.02
C GLU A 98 -0.74 2.67 -13.93
N VAL A 99 -0.13 1.56 -14.33
CA VAL A 99 0.52 0.61 -13.42
C VAL A 99 1.95 0.31 -13.86
N ALA A 100 2.82 0.10 -12.87
CA ALA A 100 4.15 -0.42 -13.05
C ALA A 100 4.40 -1.59 -12.09
N LEU A 101 5.10 -2.62 -12.56
CA LEU A 101 5.71 -3.64 -11.71
C LEU A 101 7.21 -3.37 -11.65
N LEU A 102 7.74 -3.31 -10.42
CA LEU A 102 9.14 -3.12 -10.13
C LEU A 102 9.72 -4.39 -9.53
N ARG A 103 10.95 -4.71 -9.88
CA ARG A 103 11.73 -5.78 -9.27
C ARG A 103 12.88 -5.20 -8.47
N VAL A 104 13.04 -5.67 -7.23
CA VAL A 104 14.16 -5.26 -6.37
C VAL A 104 15.42 -6.04 -6.75
N ARG A 105 16.55 -5.36 -6.89
CA ARG A 105 17.89 -5.85 -7.22
C ARG A 105 18.50 -6.64 -6.07
N THR A 106 17.90 -7.79 -5.79
CA THR A 106 18.29 -8.65 -4.68
C THR A 106 18.08 -10.13 -5.02
N THR A 107 18.28 -11.02 -4.04
CA THR A 107 18.06 -12.46 -4.21
C THR A 107 16.60 -12.84 -4.00
N ASP A 108 16.17 -13.98 -4.55
CA ASP A 108 14.83 -14.53 -4.28
C ASP A 108 14.57 -14.76 -2.79
N SER A 109 15.61 -15.11 -2.03
CA SER A 109 15.51 -15.29 -0.58
C SER A 109 15.11 -14.00 0.13
N VAL A 110 15.69 -12.86 -0.27
CA VAL A 110 15.37 -11.54 0.28
C VAL A 110 13.93 -11.15 -0.08
N ARG A 111 13.54 -11.29 -1.36
CA ARG A 111 12.17 -11.03 -1.82
C ARG A 111 11.13 -11.84 -1.04
N LYS A 112 11.38 -13.14 -0.86
CA LYS A 112 10.50 -14.03 -0.06
C LYS A 112 10.40 -13.60 1.40
N ARG A 113 11.51 -13.18 2.03
CA ARG A 113 11.48 -12.67 3.42
C ARG A 113 10.67 -11.39 3.55
N ALA A 114 10.81 -10.47 2.58
CA ALA A 114 10.01 -9.25 2.55
C ALA A 114 8.50 -9.57 2.46
N VAL A 115 8.12 -10.48 1.57
CA VAL A 115 6.74 -10.94 1.46
C VAL A 115 6.23 -11.62 2.74
N ILE A 116 7.04 -12.47 3.39
CA ILE A 116 6.68 -13.08 4.68
C ILE A 116 6.39 -12.01 5.74
N PHE A 117 7.22 -10.97 5.80
CA PHE A 117 6.98 -9.84 6.69
C PHE A 117 5.64 -9.16 6.38
N ALA A 118 5.38 -8.82 5.11
CA ALA A 118 4.15 -8.15 4.69
C ALA A 118 2.89 -8.97 5.00
N LEU A 119 2.93 -10.28 4.71
CA LEU A 119 1.84 -11.21 5.03
C LEU A 119 1.58 -11.32 6.54
N ALA A 120 2.61 -11.21 7.38
CA ALA A 120 2.45 -11.20 8.83
C ALA A 120 1.75 -9.93 9.36
N GLN A 121 1.56 -8.90 8.52
CA GLN A 121 0.86 -7.66 8.88
C GLN A 121 -0.64 -7.70 8.55
N ILE A 122 -1.14 -8.75 7.89
CA ILE A 122 -2.56 -8.89 7.51
C ILE A 122 -3.46 -8.66 8.73
N GLY A 123 -4.51 -7.85 8.53
CA GLY A 123 -5.46 -7.46 9.57
C GLY A 123 -5.08 -6.21 10.36
N LYS A 124 -3.87 -5.67 10.21
CA LYS A 124 -3.52 -4.36 10.79
C LYS A 124 -4.28 -3.23 10.09
N PRO A 125 -4.71 -2.18 10.81
CA PRO A 125 -5.39 -1.03 10.24
C PRO A 125 -4.49 -0.21 9.30
N TYR A 126 -5.13 0.59 8.44
CA TYR A 126 -4.45 1.58 7.61
C TYR A 126 -3.89 2.72 8.47
N ASP A 127 -2.67 3.16 8.17
CA ASP A 127 -2.09 4.36 8.78
C ASP A 127 -2.41 5.58 7.91
N TYR A 128 -3.03 6.60 8.50
CA TYR A 128 -3.34 7.84 7.79
C TYR A 128 -2.22 8.89 7.93
N ARG A 129 -1.14 8.57 8.66
CA ARG A 129 0.01 9.45 8.90
C ARG A 129 1.10 9.22 7.86
N LEU A 130 0.85 9.70 6.64
CA LEU A 130 1.73 9.51 5.48
C LEU A 130 3.10 10.22 5.57
N TRP A 131 3.35 10.99 6.63
CA TRP A 131 4.56 11.83 6.81
C TRP A 131 5.62 11.23 7.72
N THR A 132 5.40 10.02 8.25
CA THR A 132 6.35 9.24 9.04
C THR A 132 6.33 7.81 8.55
N LYS A 133 7.40 7.04 8.76
CA LYS A 133 7.44 5.61 8.48
C LYS A 133 8.01 4.84 9.67
N GLN A 134 7.57 3.59 9.84
CA GLN A 134 8.06 2.70 10.88
C GLN A 134 8.16 1.25 10.40
N VAL A 135 9.13 0.52 10.96
CA VAL A 135 9.33 -0.90 10.59
C VAL A 135 8.36 -1.81 11.33
N TYR A 136 8.04 -1.52 12.59
CA TYR A 136 7.19 -2.36 13.43
C TYR A 136 6.02 -1.53 14.00
N GLY A 137 5.09 -1.18 13.12
CA GLY A 137 3.92 -0.36 13.45
C GLY A 137 2.69 -1.16 13.86
N TRP A 138 1.74 -0.49 14.51
CA TRP A 138 0.38 -1.02 14.73
C TRP A 138 -0.52 -0.84 13.51
N SER A 139 -0.12 0.04 12.58
CA SER A 139 -0.77 0.37 11.32
C SER A 139 0.29 0.54 10.24
N TYR A 140 -0.12 0.45 8.97
CA TYR A 140 0.73 0.77 7.82
C TYR A 140 -0.06 1.52 6.76
N TYR A 141 0.54 2.49 6.08
CA TYR A 141 0.08 2.92 4.75
C TYR A 141 0.74 2.11 3.65
N CYS A 142 0.28 2.32 2.41
CA CYS A 142 0.62 1.50 1.25
C CYS A 142 2.12 1.31 1.04
N SER A 143 2.86 2.39 0.78
CA SER A 143 4.30 2.36 0.55
C SER A 143 5.12 2.09 1.81
N GLU A 144 4.63 2.44 3.01
CA GLU A 144 5.27 2.08 4.28
C GLU A 144 5.36 0.57 4.46
N LEU A 145 4.27 -0.16 4.17
CA LEU A 145 4.25 -1.62 4.27
C LEU A 145 5.31 -2.24 3.36
N VAL A 146 5.40 -1.76 2.11
CA VAL A 146 6.36 -2.25 1.10
C VAL A 146 7.80 -1.95 1.52
N TRP A 147 8.06 -0.71 1.94
CA TRP A 147 9.37 -0.31 2.44
C TRP A 147 9.78 -1.12 3.68
N ALA A 148 8.91 -1.22 4.69
CA ALA A 148 9.19 -1.96 5.92
C ALA A 148 9.48 -3.44 5.63
N ALA A 149 8.75 -4.04 4.68
CA ALA A 149 8.99 -5.40 4.22
C ALA A 149 10.40 -5.60 3.67
N TYR A 150 10.84 -4.74 2.75
CA TYR A 150 12.20 -4.85 2.18
C TYR A 150 13.28 -4.45 3.17
N PHE A 151 13.04 -3.43 3.98
CA PHE A 151 13.97 -2.96 5.00
C PHE A 151 14.29 -4.07 6.02
N THR A 152 13.27 -4.80 6.48
CA THR A 152 13.47 -5.97 7.37
C THR A 152 14.18 -7.13 6.69
N ALA A 153 14.05 -7.24 5.37
CA ALA A 153 14.75 -8.24 4.58
C ALA A 153 16.21 -7.85 4.24
N GLY A 154 16.61 -6.60 4.53
CA GLY A 154 17.96 -6.08 4.39
C GLY A 154 18.21 -5.16 3.18
N VAL A 155 17.15 -4.62 2.55
CA VAL A 155 17.26 -3.68 1.41
C VAL A 155 16.45 -2.43 1.71
N ASP A 156 17.05 -1.26 1.61
CA ASP A 156 16.37 0.01 1.82
C ASP A 156 15.96 0.60 0.46
N ILE A 157 14.70 0.40 0.09
CA ILE A 157 14.10 0.89 -1.18
C ILE A 157 13.47 2.28 -1.03
N ASP A 158 14.00 3.07 -0.10
CA ASP A 158 13.62 4.46 0.07
C ASP A 158 14.75 5.34 -0.46
N LYS A 159 14.48 6.01 -1.59
CA LYS A 159 15.43 6.92 -2.24
C LYS A 159 15.90 8.04 -1.32
N TYR A 160 15.05 8.51 -0.39
CA TYR A 160 15.37 9.56 0.56
C TYR A 160 15.14 9.05 1.99
N PRO A 161 16.03 8.19 2.53
CA PRO A 161 15.82 7.51 3.82
C PRO A 161 15.88 8.43 5.05
N ARG A 162 16.09 9.73 4.83
CA ARG A 162 16.16 10.80 5.83
C ARG A 162 15.09 11.84 5.49
N PHE A 163 15.00 12.87 6.33
CA PHE A 163 14.10 13.99 6.05
C PHE A 163 14.27 14.54 4.63
N SER A 164 13.16 14.64 3.91
CA SER A 164 13.05 15.38 2.66
C SER A 164 11.92 16.39 2.77
N GLU A 165 12.05 17.57 2.14
CA GLU A 165 11.00 18.58 2.19
C GLU A 165 9.69 18.11 1.54
N LYS A 166 9.80 17.22 0.55
CA LYS A 166 8.67 16.69 -0.22
C LYS A 166 7.94 15.54 0.47
N TYR A 167 8.66 14.65 1.15
CA TYR A 167 8.13 13.40 1.72
C TYR A 167 8.19 13.38 3.26
N LEU A 168 8.76 14.42 3.87
CA LEU A 168 8.98 14.56 5.30
C LEU A 168 9.81 13.38 5.83
N TRP A 169 9.27 12.61 6.77
CA TRP A 169 9.89 11.38 7.29
C TRP A 169 9.17 10.12 6.79
N GLY A 170 8.30 10.25 5.79
CA GLY A 170 7.58 9.15 5.19
C GLY A 170 8.39 8.43 4.12
N VAL A 171 7.71 7.54 3.40
CA VAL A 171 8.21 6.93 2.16
C VAL A 171 7.05 6.84 1.17
N ALA A 172 7.07 7.60 0.09
CA ALA A 172 6.02 7.62 -0.92
C ALA A 172 6.23 6.53 -1.98
N PRO A 173 5.18 6.11 -2.71
CA PRO A 173 5.32 5.18 -3.84
C PRO A 173 6.33 5.68 -4.89
N GLN A 174 6.38 7.00 -5.10
CA GLN A 174 7.37 7.61 -5.99
C GLN A 174 8.81 7.34 -5.54
N GLU A 175 9.09 7.34 -4.24
CA GLU A 175 10.45 7.10 -3.74
C GLU A 175 10.90 5.67 -4.02
N ILE A 176 9.99 4.70 -3.91
CA ILE A 176 10.24 3.29 -4.27
C ILE A 176 10.47 3.14 -5.78
N TYR A 177 9.67 3.82 -6.61
CA TYR A 177 9.83 3.81 -8.06
C TYR A 177 11.17 4.39 -8.52
N ASP A 178 11.60 5.46 -7.84
CA ASP A 178 12.79 6.23 -8.20
C ASP A 178 14.09 5.66 -7.62
N ASP A 179 13.99 4.65 -6.75
CA ASP A 179 15.10 4.07 -6.00
C ASP A 179 16.04 3.21 -6.89
N GLY A 180 17.35 3.29 -6.64
CA GLY A 180 18.36 2.60 -7.45
C GLY A 180 18.34 1.06 -7.31
N ASP A 181 17.79 0.56 -6.22
CA ASP A 181 17.63 -0.87 -5.95
C ASP A 181 16.36 -1.45 -6.60
N THR A 182 15.52 -0.65 -7.25
CA THR A 182 14.38 -1.14 -8.03
C THR A 182 14.59 -0.94 -9.53
N TYR A 183 13.84 -1.69 -10.35
CA TYR A 183 13.76 -1.47 -11.79
C TYR A 183 12.42 -1.95 -12.35
N VAL A 184 11.92 -1.24 -13.36
CA VAL A 184 10.66 -1.57 -14.03
C VAL A 184 10.82 -2.86 -14.85
N ILE A 185 9.90 -3.81 -14.66
CA ILE A 185 9.77 -5.01 -15.49
C ILE A 185 8.52 -5.00 -16.37
N TYR A 186 7.55 -4.17 -16.03
CA TYR A 186 6.31 -3.97 -16.77
C TYR A 186 5.76 -2.58 -16.43
N GLN A 187 5.23 -1.87 -17.43
CA GLN A 187 4.53 -0.61 -17.25
C GLN A 187 3.49 -0.43 -18.37
N HIS A 188 2.29 0.02 -18.01
CA HIS A 188 1.21 0.24 -18.95
C HIS A 188 0.26 1.34 -18.46
N HIS A 189 -0.06 2.27 -19.35
CA HIS A 189 -1.10 3.28 -19.20
C HIS A 189 -2.30 2.88 -20.06
N ALA A 190 -3.50 2.82 -19.48
CA ALA A 190 -4.73 2.35 -20.12
C ALA A 190 -5.45 3.42 -20.96
#